data_AF-A0A9J9LEV4-F1
#
_entry.id   AF-A0A9J9LEV4-F1
#
_cell.length_a   1.000
_cell.length_b   1.000
_cell.length_c   1.000
_cell.angle_alpha   90.00
_cell.angle_beta   90.00
_cell.angle_gamma   90.00
#
_symmetry.space_group_name_H-M   'P 1'
#
loop_
_entity.id
_entity.type
_entity.pdbx_description
1 polymer ?
#
loop_
_entity_poly.entity_id
_entity_poly.type
_entity_poly.pdbx_seq_one_letter_code
_entity_poly.pdbx_strand_id
1 'polypeptide(L)'
;MTASNDPLATEIATDANFDAQRYLLCCGDLADPYRDGLDPWEHFDRHGRHEGRRQLAGGPAVAPADRTPGVTLCGIARNEGPYLLEWIAWHRLCGVERIILYSNESDDGSDALLARLGALGVIDYRPWPGVEGRSSQIAAYQDAIVRCATRWIAFLDLDEFLNLKQAATVGDFLAGLPADTSAVGLNWRVFGSAGRLEKEAGLVTERFTRAAPLDHPSSRQIKTIAVAADICKVTAHRVRLMRGRGRYVDAAGAPLDPGRGFAPARHGHAQVNHYVLKSRAEFESKRARGSALRAVGDPMKFTHRDGSYFDDHDRNEEADETILAGNARLHGEIAMLGRLLDMPETIGG
;
A
#
# COMPACT_ATOMS: atom_id res chain seq x y z
N MET A 1 6.84 -9.99 31.99
CA MET A 1 6.00 -10.74 31.03
C MET A 1 6.31 -10.18 29.67
N THR A 2 7.05 -10.92 28.84
CA THR A 2 7.41 -10.49 27.49
C THR A 2 6.13 -10.34 26.68
N ALA A 3 5.84 -9.13 26.22
CA ALA A 3 4.79 -8.91 25.24
C ALA A 3 4.98 -9.90 24.09
N SER A 4 3.91 -10.55 23.67
CA SER A 4 3.92 -11.42 22.50
C SER A 4 4.55 -10.65 21.33
N ASN A 5 5.63 -11.17 20.74
CA ASN A 5 6.24 -10.63 19.51
C ASN A 5 5.38 -10.92 18.26
N ASP A 6 4.11 -11.33 18.44
CA ASP A 6 3.16 -11.49 17.34
C ASP A 6 2.86 -10.11 16.74
N PRO A 7 3.31 -9.81 15.50
CA PRO A 7 3.04 -8.54 14.83
C PRO A 7 1.54 -8.30 14.60
N LEU A 8 0.72 -9.35 14.64
CA LEU A 8 -0.72 -9.31 14.47
C LEU A 8 -1.47 -9.39 15.80
N ALA A 9 -0.80 -9.18 16.93
CA ALA A 9 -1.42 -9.30 18.26
C ALA A 9 -2.62 -8.36 18.44
N THR A 10 -3.60 -8.84 19.19
CA THR A 10 -4.78 -8.06 19.63
C THR A 10 -4.93 -8.17 21.14
N GLU A 11 -5.57 -7.21 21.78
CA GLU A 11 -5.79 -7.17 23.23
C GLU A 11 -7.25 -6.80 23.52
N ILE A 12 -7.75 -7.17 24.70
CA ILE A 12 -9.09 -6.74 25.13
C ILE A 12 -9.06 -5.23 25.34
N ALA A 13 -10.03 -4.53 24.75
CA ALA A 13 -10.19 -3.11 24.97
C ALA A 13 -10.77 -2.86 26.37
N THR A 14 -10.14 -1.96 27.12
CA THR A 14 -10.48 -1.56 28.49
C THR A 14 -10.40 -0.04 28.58
N ASP A 15 -10.98 0.56 29.62
CA ASP A 15 -10.89 2.02 29.81
C ASP A 15 -9.43 2.51 29.94
N ALA A 16 -8.50 1.66 30.39
CA ALA A 16 -7.10 2.01 30.56
C ALA A 16 -6.27 1.97 29.26
N ASN A 17 -6.71 1.22 28.24
CA ASN A 17 -5.95 1.03 27.00
C ASN A 17 -6.75 1.37 25.72
N PHE A 18 -7.98 1.85 25.83
CA PHE A 18 -8.84 2.11 24.67
C PHE A 18 -8.24 3.16 23.73
N ASP A 19 -8.14 2.80 22.44
CA ASP A 19 -7.77 3.70 21.36
C ASP A 19 -8.76 3.51 20.20
N ALA A 20 -9.45 4.59 19.83
CA ALA A 20 -10.53 4.54 18.84
C ALA A 20 -10.06 4.06 17.46
N GLN A 21 -8.85 4.43 17.03
CA GLN A 21 -8.32 4.03 15.73
C GLN A 21 -7.96 2.54 15.72
N ARG A 22 -7.27 2.07 16.77
CA ARG A 22 -6.90 0.66 16.94
C ARG A 22 -8.13 -0.24 17.09
N TYR A 23 -9.13 0.25 17.82
CA TYR A 23 -10.40 -0.44 18.02
C TYR A 23 -11.17 -0.59 16.72
N LEU A 24 -11.38 0.49 15.96
CA LEU A 24 -12.11 0.45 14.69
C LEU A 24 -11.40 -0.39 13.63
N LEU A 25 -10.07 -0.27 13.51
CA LEU A 25 -9.29 -1.07 12.56
C LEU A 25 -9.44 -2.57 12.84
N CYS A 26 -9.46 -2.97 14.11
CA CYS A 26 -9.67 -4.36 14.53
C CYS A 26 -11.14 -4.79 14.35
N CYS A 27 -12.08 -3.91 14.70
CA CYS A 27 -13.52 -4.14 14.68
C CYS A 27 -14.17 -3.45 13.46
N GLY A 28 -13.66 -3.76 12.26
CA GLY A 28 -14.12 -3.13 11.01
C GLY A 28 -15.55 -3.48 10.59
N ASP A 29 -16.28 -4.27 11.37
CA ASP A 29 -17.73 -4.47 11.27
C ASP A 29 -18.53 -3.29 11.85
N LEU A 30 -17.93 -2.53 12.76
CA LEU A 30 -18.50 -1.30 13.34
C LEU A 30 -18.46 -0.13 12.36
N ALA A 31 -17.53 -0.19 11.41
CA ALA A 31 -17.39 0.76 10.31
C ALA A 31 -18.49 0.61 9.21
N ASP A 32 -19.67 0.06 9.55
CA ASP A 32 -20.76 -0.15 8.59
C ASP A 32 -21.85 0.92 8.75
N PRO A 33 -22.20 1.66 7.68
CA PRO A 33 -23.12 2.80 7.76
C PRO A 33 -24.54 2.46 8.25
N TYR A 34 -24.93 1.18 8.27
CA TYR A 34 -26.24 0.73 8.74
C TYR A 34 -26.31 0.43 10.24
N ARG A 35 -25.21 0.62 11.00
CA ARG A 35 -25.04 0.05 12.34
C ARG A 35 -24.74 1.06 13.45
N ASP A 36 -25.38 2.23 13.39
CA ASP A 36 -25.34 3.30 14.41
C ASP A 36 -24.34 4.43 14.13
N GLY A 37 -24.68 5.64 14.59
CA GLY A 37 -23.85 6.84 14.48
C GLY A 37 -22.42 6.56 14.96
N LEU A 38 -21.45 6.88 14.11
CA LEU A 38 -20.05 6.43 14.19
C LEU A 38 -19.24 7.25 15.20
N ASP A 39 -19.52 7.07 16.49
CA ASP A 39 -18.60 7.40 17.57
C ASP A 39 -18.04 6.09 18.19
N PRO A 40 -16.73 5.80 18.02
CA PRO A 40 -16.13 4.57 18.54
C PRO A 40 -16.22 4.45 20.05
N TRP A 41 -16.18 5.58 20.76
CA TRP A 41 -16.27 5.62 22.22
C TRP A 41 -17.70 5.32 22.67
N GLU A 42 -18.72 5.87 22.01
CA GLU A 42 -20.13 5.55 22.33
C GLU A 42 -20.43 4.06 22.11
N HIS A 43 -19.95 3.47 21.00
CA HIS A 43 -20.11 2.03 20.78
C HIS A 43 -19.35 1.21 21.82
N PHE A 44 -18.10 1.59 22.10
CA PHE A 44 -17.30 0.94 23.13
C PHE A 44 -17.98 1.01 24.49
N ASP A 45 -18.54 2.16 24.87
CA ASP A 45 -19.28 2.34 26.11
C ASP A 45 -20.49 1.42 26.21
N ARG A 46 -21.36 1.45 25.19
CA ARG A 46 -22.65 0.77 25.21
C ARG A 46 -22.51 -0.75 25.11
N HIS A 47 -21.55 -1.23 24.32
CA HIS A 47 -21.43 -2.64 23.95
C HIS A 47 -20.03 -3.18 24.26
N GLY A 48 -18.99 -2.47 23.81
CA GLY A 48 -17.61 -2.95 23.84
C GLY A 48 -17.05 -3.25 25.23
N ARG A 49 -17.34 -2.42 26.26
CA ARG A 49 -16.92 -2.61 27.66
C ARG A 49 -17.44 -3.92 28.25
N HIS A 50 -18.60 -4.39 27.77
CA HIS A 50 -19.31 -5.54 28.33
C HIS A 50 -19.20 -6.80 27.44
N GLU A 51 -18.98 -6.64 26.13
CA GLU A 51 -18.80 -7.74 25.18
C GLU A 51 -17.37 -8.30 25.14
N GLY A 52 -16.39 -7.57 25.67
CA GLY A 52 -14.98 -8.01 25.67
C GLY A 52 -14.31 -7.97 24.28
N ARG A 53 -14.74 -7.05 23.41
CA ARG A 53 -14.16 -6.87 22.07
C ARG A 53 -12.67 -6.53 22.15
N ARG A 54 -11.93 -6.92 21.11
CA ARG A 54 -10.49 -6.69 21.01
C ARG A 54 -10.16 -5.49 20.13
N GLN A 55 -9.03 -4.86 20.43
CA GLN A 55 -8.36 -3.89 19.57
C GLN A 55 -6.99 -4.44 19.16
N LEU A 56 -6.32 -3.80 18.19
CA LEU A 56 -4.91 -4.10 17.91
C LEU A 56 -4.09 -3.88 19.20
N ALA A 57 -3.07 -4.71 19.47
CA ALA A 57 -2.23 -4.62 20.69
C ALA A 57 -0.99 -3.71 20.53
N GLY A 58 -0.64 -2.92 21.54
CA GLY A 58 0.52 -2.02 21.51
C GLY A 58 0.21 -0.57 21.92
N GLY A 59 1.18 0.34 21.73
CA GLY A 59 1.05 1.75 22.11
C GLY A 59 -0.03 2.53 21.33
N PRO A 60 -0.45 3.71 21.80
CA PRO A 60 -1.50 4.50 21.15
C PRO A 60 -1.14 4.82 19.69
N ALA A 61 -2.16 4.98 18.83
CA ALA A 61 -1.95 5.48 17.48
C ALA A 61 -1.41 6.91 17.52
N VAL A 62 -0.64 7.30 16.49
CA VAL A 62 -0.14 8.68 16.39
C VAL A 62 -1.32 9.64 16.32
N ALA A 63 -1.43 10.55 17.29
CA ALA A 63 -2.56 11.46 17.37
C ALA A 63 -2.62 12.37 16.14
N PRO A 64 -3.80 12.77 15.65
CA PRO A 64 -3.91 13.61 14.46
C PRO A 64 -3.13 14.94 14.55
N ALA A 65 -3.02 15.51 15.76
CA ALA A 65 -2.29 16.75 16.01
C ALA A 65 -0.76 16.60 15.90
N ASP A 66 -0.24 15.38 16.05
CA ASP A 66 1.20 15.09 16.02
C ASP A 66 1.68 14.69 14.62
N ARG A 67 0.77 14.61 13.64
CA ARG A 67 1.10 14.21 12.27
C ARG A 67 1.61 15.40 11.46
N THR A 68 2.73 15.21 10.78
CA THR A 68 3.26 16.22 9.86
C THR A 68 2.41 16.29 8.58
N PRO A 69 2.46 17.39 7.82
CA PRO A 69 2.07 17.36 6.42
C PRO A 69 2.81 16.24 5.67
N GLY A 70 2.21 15.75 4.59
CA GLY A 70 2.81 14.72 3.73
C GLY A 70 2.08 13.38 3.72
N VAL A 71 2.73 12.40 3.09
CA VAL A 71 2.25 11.06 2.74
C VAL A 71 3.24 10.00 3.23
N THR A 72 2.72 9.04 3.97
CA THR A 72 3.39 7.76 4.23
C THR A 72 2.93 6.76 3.17
N LEU A 73 3.85 6.10 2.49
CA LEU A 73 3.55 4.98 1.60
C LEU A 73 3.79 3.66 2.32
N CYS A 74 2.81 2.77 2.29
CA CYS A 74 2.89 1.44 2.86
C CYS A 74 2.87 0.38 1.76
N GLY A 75 3.82 -0.58 1.86
CA GLY A 75 3.86 -1.77 1.03
C GLY A 75 4.28 -3.01 1.84
N ILE A 76 3.97 -4.19 1.31
CA ILE A 76 4.41 -5.46 1.88
C ILE A 76 5.13 -6.27 0.80
N ALA A 77 6.35 -6.70 1.11
CA ALA A 77 7.23 -7.45 0.23
C ALA A 77 7.20 -8.94 0.55
N ARG A 78 7.28 -9.76 -0.50
CA ARG A 78 7.63 -11.18 -0.41
C ARG A 78 8.43 -11.55 -1.65
N ASN A 79 9.74 -11.65 -1.48
CA ASN A 79 10.71 -11.87 -2.55
C ASN A 79 10.57 -10.89 -3.72
N GLU A 80 10.68 -9.60 -3.42
CA GLU A 80 10.61 -8.52 -4.42
C GLU A 80 12.00 -7.88 -4.63
N GLY A 81 13.07 -8.53 -4.19
CA GLY A 81 14.43 -8.00 -4.10
C GLY A 81 14.88 -7.25 -5.36
N PRO A 82 14.71 -7.83 -6.57
CA PRO A 82 15.11 -7.18 -7.81
C PRO A 82 14.40 -5.87 -8.15
N TYR A 83 13.27 -5.56 -7.51
CA TYR A 83 12.42 -4.40 -7.84
C TYR A 83 12.38 -3.35 -6.72
N LEU A 84 12.91 -3.68 -5.52
CA LEU A 84 12.82 -2.81 -4.34
C LEU A 84 13.43 -1.43 -4.56
N LEU A 85 14.63 -1.35 -5.14
CA LEU A 85 15.32 -0.07 -5.31
C LEU A 85 14.60 0.87 -6.27
N GLU A 86 14.13 0.35 -7.41
CA GLU A 86 13.35 1.15 -8.36
C GLU A 86 12.06 1.65 -7.72
N TRP A 87 11.33 0.79 -7.03
CA TRP A 87 10.07 1.15 -6.38
C TRP A 87 10.27 2.21 -5.30
N ILE A 88 11.28 2.05 -4.44
CA ILE A 88 11.59 3.02 -3.37
C ILE A 88 12.03 4.36 -3.98
N ALA A 89 12.96 4.34 -4.94
CA ALA A 89 13.47 5.53 -5.60
C ALA A 89 12.35 6.32 -6.29
N TRP A 90 11.49 5.62 -7.04
CA TRP A 90 10.39 6.25 -7.75
C TRP A 90 9.42 6.98 -6.81
N HIS A 91 9.01 6.34 -5.72
CA HIS A 91 8.06 6.95 -4.81
C HIS A 91 8.66 8.11 -4.00
N ARG A 92 9.96 8.05 -3.68
CA ARG A 92 10.69 9.21 -3.14
C ARG A 92 10.69 10.39 -4.10
N LEU A 93 10.92 10.14 -5.40
CA LEU A 93 10.85 11.18 -6.43
C LEU A 93 9.44 11.74 -6.64
N CYS A 94 8.40 10.93 -6.38
CA CYS A 94 7.02 11.40 -6.34
C CYS A 94 6.71 12.29 -5.11
N GLY A 95 7.69 12.51 -4.21
CA GLY A 95 7.52 13.33 -3.03
C GLY A 95 6.89 12.60 -1.84
N VAL A 96 6.95 11.26 -1.79
CA VAL A 96 6.57 10.51 -0.59
C VAL A 96 7.58 10.77 0.53
N GLU A 97 7.09 11.24 1.67
CA GLU A 97 7.92 11.65 2.81
C GLU A 97 8.39 10.45 3.64
N ARG A 98 7.58 9.41 3.76
CA ARG A 98 7.91 8.21 4.52
C ARG A 98 7.49 6.95 3.78
N ILE A 99 8.32 5.93 3.79
CA ILE A 99 8.00 4.62 3.22
C ILE A 99 8.09 3.59 4.33
N ILE A 100 7.00 2.88 4.62
CA ILE A 100 6.98 1.74 5.54
C ILE A 100 6.89 0.46 4.70
N LEU A 101 7.91 -0.39 4.80
CA LEU A 101 7.94 -1.68 4.12
C LEU A 101 7.97 -2.83 5.12
N TYR A 102 6.93 -3.64 5.01
CA TYR A 102 6.82 -4.90 5.73
C TYR A 102 7.42 -6.01 4.88
N SER A 103 8.16 -6.94 5.47
CA SER A 103 8.59 -8.16 4.77
C SER A 103 7.90 -9.39 5.31
N ASN A 104 7.19 -10.11 4.44
CA ASN A 104 6.52 -11.35 4.76
C ASN A 104 7.39 -12.55 4.37
N GLU A 105 8.42 -12.79 5.18
CA GLU A 105 9.25 -14.01 5.15
C GLU A 105 9.94 -14.18 3.78
N SER A 106 10.71 -13.17 3.37
CA SER A 106 11.44 -13.22 2.11
C SER A 106 12.77 -13.98 2.26
N ASP A 107 13.15 -14.74 1.23
CA ASP A 107 14.35 -15.57 1.17
C ASP A 107 15.26 -15.29 -0.05
N ASP A 108 14.92 -14.28 -0.86
CA ASP A 108 15.66 -13.86 -2.07
C ASP A 108 16.70 -12.74 -1.81
N GLY A 109 16.98 -12.42 -0.55
CA GLY A 109 17.81 -11.28 -0.16
C GLY A 109 17.04 -9.96 0.07
N SER A 110 15.72 -9.93 -0.15
CA SER A 110 14.88 -8.75 0.15
C SER A 110 15.05 -8.28 1.60
N ASP A 111 15.04 -9.20 2.58
CA ASP A 111 15.13 -8.85 4.00
C ASP A 111 16.45 -8.16 4.34
N ALA A 112 17.57 -8.63 3.79
CA ALA A 112 18.88 -8.04 4.00
C ALA A 112 18.94 -6.62 3.39
N LEU A 113 18.42 -6.45 2.17
CA LEU A 113 18.35 -5.15 1.51
C LEU A 113 17.46 -4.16 2.27
N LEU A 114 16.26 -4.58 2.68
CA LEU A 114 15.33 -3.75 3.44
C LEU A 114 15.87 -3.39 4.82
N ALA A 115 16.52 -4.34 5.51
CA ALA A 115 17.17 -4.08 6.79
C ALA A 115 18.27 -3.02 6.64
N ARG A 116 19.10 -3.12 5.60
CA ARG A 116 20.15 -2.13 5.33
C ARG A 116 19.57 -0.75 5.03
N LEU A 117 18.56 -0.66 4.16
CA LEU A 117 17.87 0.60 3.86
C LEU A 117 17.19 1.21 5.10
N GLY A 118 16.65 0.35 5.97
CA GLY A 118 16.08 0.75 7.26
C GLY A 118 17.13 1.34 8.21
N ALA A 119 18.29 0.68 8.34
CA ALA A 119 19.40 1.17 9.17
C ALA A 119 19.97 2.50 8.65
N LEU A 120 19.91 2.73 7.34
CA LEU A 120 20.29 4.00 6.70
C LEU A 120 19.20 5.08 6.79
N GLY A 121 18.04 4.79 7.39
CA GLY A 121 16.92 5.74 7.52
C GLY A 121 16.20 6.06 6.22
N VAL A 122 16.40 5.28 5.16
CA VAL A 122 15.74 5.48 3.85
C VAL A 122 14.27 5.07 3.92
N ILE A 123 13.98 4.01 4.66
CA ILE A 123 12.65 3.42 4.86
C ILE A 123 12.44 3.06 6.33
N ASP A 124 11.20 2.84 6.71
CA ASP A 124 10.84 2.16 7.96
C ASP A 124 10.61 0.66 7.68
N TYR A 125 11.62 -0.17 7.97
CA TYR A 125 11.58 -1.60 7.72
C TYR A 125 10.99 -2.40 8.89
N ARG A 126 10.04 -3.30 8.60
CA ARG A 126 9.38 -4.18 9.57
C ARG A 126 9.41 -5.66 9.12
N PRO A 127 10.05 -6.56 9.89
CA PRO A 127 9.80 -8.00 9.75
C PRO A 127 8.32 -8.29 10.06
N TRP A 128 7.66 -9.08 9.21
CA TRP A 128 6.22 -9.30 9.28
C TRP A 128 5.82 -10.75 8.98
N PRO A 129 6.17 -11.70 9.88
CA PRO A 129 5.78 -13.10 9.73
C PRO A 129 4.26 -13.27 9.69
N GLY A 130 3.79 -14.20 8.85
CA GLY A 130 2.37 -14.52 8.77
C GLY A 130 1.87 -15.27 10.01
N VAL A 131 0.59 -15.09 10.34
CA VAL A 131 -0.10 -15.88 11.36
C VAL A 131 -1.33 -16.54 10.74
N GLU A 132 -1.61 -17.76 11.16
CA GLU A 132 -2.75 -18.54 10.67
C GLU A 132 -4.08 -17.80 10.88
N GLY A 133 -4.98 -17.91 9.90
CA GLY A 133 -6.30 -17.30 9.95
C GLY A 133 -6.34 -15.76 9.80
N ARG A 134 -5.19 -15.09 9.60
CA ARG A 134 -5.12 -13.64 9.37
C ARG A 134 -4.38 -13.32 8.08
N SER A 135 -4.82 -12.26 7.40
CA SER A 135 -4.13 -11.73 6.23
C SER A 135 -2.95 -10.85 6.66
N SER A 136 -1.72 -11.25 6.33
CA SER A 136 -0.51 -10.47 6.64
C SER A 136 -0.57 -9.08 6.03
N GLN A 137 -1.08 -8.94 4.80
CA GLN A 137 -1.19 -7.65 4.11
C GLN A 137 -2.16 -6.70 4.82
N ILE A 138 -3.37 -7.16 5.17
CA ILE A 138 -4.35 -6.30 5.85
C ILE A 138 -3.84 -5.87 7.22
N ALA A 139 -3.20 -6.78 7.94
CA ALA A 139 -2.67 -6.47 9.25
C ALA A 139 -1.46 -5.52 9.20
N ALA A 140 -0.59 -5.65 8.19
CA ALA A 140 0.48 -4.68 7.93
C ALA A 140 -0.10 -3.28 7.65
N TYR A 141 -1.17 -3.20 6.85
CA TYR A 141 -1.81 -1.92 6.56
C TYR A 141 -2.46 -1.31 7.81
N GLN A 142 -3.05 -2.13 8.69
CA GLN A 142 -3.56 -1.67 9.98
C GLN A 142 -2.45 -1.12 10.88
N ASP A 143 -1.32 -1.82 11.00
CA ASP A 143 -0.15 -1.34 11.76
C ASP A 143 0.42 -0.03 11.16
N ALA A 144 0.49 0.07 9.82
CA ALA A 144 0.96 1.26 9.14
C ALA A 144 0.07 2.49 9.41
N ILE A 145 -1.25 2.31 9.50
CA ILE A 145 -2.19 3.40 9.86
C ILE A 145 -1.94 3.89 11.29
N VAL A 146 -1.75 2.96 12.23
CA VAL A 146 -1.49 3.27 13.64
C VAL A 146 -0.17 4.04 13.82
N ARG A 147 0.86 3.67 13.04
CA ARG A 147 2.19 4.30 13.07
C ARG A 147 2.32 5.54 12.18
N CYS A 148 1.31 5.84 11.38
CA CYS A 148 1.39 6.87 10.36
C CYS A 148 1.66 8.25 11.01
N ALA A 149 2.87 8.75 10.81
CA ALA A 149 3.33 10.03 11.34
C ALA A 149 3.04 11.22 10.39
N THR A 150 2.43 10.96 9.25
CA THR A 150 2.03 11.96 8.25
C THR A 150 0.51 12.08 8.19
N ARG A 151 0.00 13.20 7.66
CA ARG A 151 -1.45 13.40 7.48
C ARG A 151 -2.05 12.31 6.61
N TRP A 152 -1.42 12.00 5.49
CA TRP A 152 -1.92 11.03 4.51
C TRP A 152 -1.15 9.71 4.58
N ILE A 153 -1.81 8.63 4.19
CA ILE A 153 -1.21 7.32 3.94
C ILE A 153 -1.69 6.77 2.59
N ALA A 154 -0.78 6.15 1.85
CA ALA A 154 -1.04 5.44 0.61
C ALA A 154 -0.69 3.95 0.77
N PHE A 155 -1.42 3.08 0.09
CA PHE A 155 -1.15 1.63 0.07
C PHE A 155 -0.91 1.20 -1.37
N LEU A 156 0.29 0.70 -1.67
CA LEU A 156 0.63 0.19 -3.00
C LEU A 156 1.38 -1.14 -2.88
N ASP A 157 1.11 -2.02 -3.83
CA ASP A 157 1.88 -3.26 -4.03
C ASP A 157 3.22 -2.93 -4.70
N LEU A 158 4.20 -3.83 -4.60
CA LEU A 158 5.57 -3.55 -5.09
C LEU A 158 5.71 -3.66 -6.62
N ASP A 159 4.60 -3.92 -7.31
CA ASP A 159 4.46 -3.83 -8.75
C ASP A 159 3.58 -2.65 -9.18
N GLU A 160 3.26 -1.75 -8.26
CA GLU A 160 2.42 -0.56 -8.49
C GLU A 160 3.24 0.72 -8.32
N PHE A 161 3.15 1.62 -9.30
CA PHE A 161 3.89 2.87 -9.34
C PHE A 161 2.93 4.06 -9.49
N LEU A 162 3.04 5.03 -8.59
CA LEU A 162 2.28 6.27 -8.69
C LEU A 162 2.72 7.07 -9.92
N ASN A 163 1.79 7.47 -10.78
CA ASN A 163 2.08 8.27 -11.97
C ASN A 163 1.22 9.53 -11.96
N LEU A 164 1.84 10.65 -11.56
CA LEU A 164 1.22 11.98 -11.49
C LEU A 164 1.42 12.70 -12.83
N LYS A 165 0.30 13.07 -13.48
CA LYS A 165 0.34 13.68 -14.82
C LYS A 165 0.31 15.20 -14.80
N GLN A 166 -0.23 15.78 -13.74
CA GLN A 166 -0.45 17.23 -13.63
C GLN A 166 0.23 17.87 -12.41
N ALA A 167 0.87 17.07 -11.56
CA ALA A 167 1.53 17.53 -10.34
C ALA A 167 2.96 16.98 -10.28
N ALA A 168 3.89 17.78 -9.74
CA ALA A 168 5.28 17.36 -9.58
C ALA A 168 5.46 16.39 -8.41
N THR A 169 4.68 16.56 -7.34
CA THR A 169 4.71 15.72 -6.15
C THR A 169 3.31 15.29 -5.73
N VAL A 170 3.23 14.22 -4.94
CA VAL A 170 1.97 13.74 -4.34
C VAL A 170 1.39 14.77 -3.36
N GLY A 171 2.25 15.55 -2.70
CA GLY A 171 1.83 16.67 -1.85
C GLY A 171 1.10 17.74 -2.66
N ASP A 172 1.66 18.17 -3.79
CA ASP A 172 1.03 19.15 -4.69
C ASP A 172 -0.28 18.62 -5.27
N PHE A 173 -0.31 17.34 -5.66
CA PHE A 173 -1.51 16.67 -6.13
C PHE A 173 -2.62 16.72 -5.08
N LEU A 174 -2.34 16.35 -3.84
CA LEU A 174 -3.31 16.33 -2.75
C LEU A 174 -3.75 17.74 -2.34
N ALA A 175 -2.86 18.73 -2.40
CA ALA A 175 -3.17 20.12 -2.10
C ALA A 175 -4.13 20.75 -3.13
N GLY A 176 -4.14 20.25 -4.37
CA GLY A 176 -5.07 20.68 -5.42
C GLY A 176 -6.48 20.10 -5.30
N LEU A 177 -6.72 19.17 -4.38
CA LEU A 177 -8.03 18.55 -4.17
C LEU A 177 -8.93 19.40 -3.26
N PRO A 178 -10.25 19.16 -3.24
CA PRO A 178 -11.13 19.85 -2.33
C PRO A 178 -10.73 19.69 -0.85
N ALA A 179 -10.89 20.76 -0.05
CA ALA A 179 -10.41 20.81 1.33
C ALA A 179 -11.03 19.75 2.27
N ASP A 180 -12.23 19.26 1.96
CA ASP A 180 -12.95 18.22 2.70
C ASP A 180 -12.63 16.79 2.22
N THR A 181 -11.60 16.63 1.39
CA THR A 181 -11.13 15.31 0.92
C THR A 181 -10.43 14.56 2.04
N SER A 182 -10.89 13.35 2.31
CA SER A 182 -10.26 12.42 3.25
C SER A 182 -9.77 11.13 2.58
N ALA A 183 -10.16 10.86 1.33
CA ALA A 183 -9.59 9.78 0.54
C ALA A 183 -9.66 10.07 -0.95
N VAL A 184 -8.70 9.54 -1.69
CA VAL A 184 -8.58 9.67 -3.14
C VAL A 184 -8.41 8.28 -3.74
N GLY A 185 -9.30 7.92 -4.66
CA GLY A 185 -9.19 6.69 -5.45
C GLY A 185 -8.39 6.96 -6.73
N LEU A 186 -7.31 6.21 -6.91
CA LEU A 186 -6.47 6.26 -8.11
C LEU A 186 -6.66 4.97 -8.91
N ASN A 187 -7.14 5.10 -10.15
CA ASN A 187 -7.35 3.96 -11.02
C ASN A 187 -6.03 3.32 -11.44
N TRP A 188 -6.04 1.99 -11.55
CA TRP A 188 -4.98 1.26 -12.21
C TRP A 188 -4.90 1.59 -13.70
N ARG A 189 -3.68 1.69 -14.20
CA ARG A 189 -3.34 1.48 -15.61
C ARG A 189 -2.62 0.13 -15.69
N VAL A 190 -3.21 -0.83 -16.40
CA VAL A 190 -2.73 -2.22 -16.39
C VAL A 190 -1.73 -2.43 -17.52
N PHE A 191 -0.50 -2.76 -17.17
CA PHE A 191 0.58 -3.02 -18.13
C PHE A 191 0.78 -4.53 -18.35
N GLY A 192 0.94 -4.91 -19.61
CA GLY A 192 1.29 -6.26 -20.01
C GLY A 192 2.81 -6.49 -20.03
N SER A 193 3.20 -7.64 -20.54
CA SER A 193 4.59 -8.10 -20.67
C SER A 193 5.39 -7.38 -21.75
N ALA A 194 4.73 -6.57 -22.58
CA ALA A 194 5.27 -6.05 -23.84
C ALA A 194 5.81 -7.17 -24.76
N GLY A 195 5.27 -8.38 -24.65
CA GLY A 195 5.71 -9.57 -25.40
C GLY A 195 7.03 -10.18 -24.90
N ARG A 196 7.56 -9.72 -23.76
CA ARG A 196 8.84 -10.20 -23.22
C ARG A 196 8.67 -11.55 -22.53
N LEU A 197 9.44 -12.53 -23.00
CA LEU A 197 9.45 -13.87 -22.42
C LEU A 197 10.43 -13.98 -21.26
N GLU A 198 11.64 -13.44 -21.44
CA GLU A 198 12.72 -13.53 -20.46
C GLU A 198 12.89 -12.26 -19.65
N LYS A 199 13.55 -12.39 -18.50
CA LYS A 199 13.99 -11.23 -17.72
C LYS A 199 15.20 -10.60 -18.40
N GLU A 200 15.07 -9.33 -18.77
CA GLU A 200 16.16 -8.51 -19.32
C GLU A 200 16.63 -7.44 -18.32
N ALA A 201 17.79 -6.84 -18.57
CA ALA A 201 18.26 -5.68 -17.81
C ALA A 201 17.37 -4.45 -18.05
N GLY A 202 17.41 -3.50 -17.12
CA GLY A 202 16.63 -2.26 -17.17
C GLY A 202 15.51 -2.20 -16.15
N LEU A 203 14.92 -1.01 -16.01
CA LEU A 203 13.88 -0.73 -15.03
C LEU A 203 12.52 -1.29 -15.48
N VAL A 204 11.66 -1.69 -14.55
CA VAL A 204 10.30 -2.16 -14.84
C VAL A 204 9.54 -1.11 -15.66
N THR A 205 9.63 0.15 -15.24
CA THR A 205 8.99 1.29 -15.90
C THR A 205 9.48 1.55 -17.33
N GLU A 206 10.71 1.16 -17.66
CA GLU A 206 11.30 1.27 -19.00
C GLU A 206 10.96 0.08 -19.90
N ARG A 207 10.97 -1.12 -19.32
CA ARG A 207 10.82 -2.36 -20.09
C ARG A 207 9.38 -2.61 -20.52
N PHE A 208 8.39 -2.13 -19.75
CA PHE A 208 6.97 -2.38 -19.98
C PHE A 208 6.21 -1.08 -20.22
N THR A 209 6.07 -0.68 -21.49
CA THR A 209 5.37 0.54 -21.91
C THR A 209 4.06 0.24 -22.63
N ARG A 210 3.63 -1.03 -22.65
CA ARG A 210 2.41 -1.49 -23.32
C ARG A 210 1.36 -1.88 -22.28
N ALA A 211 0.14 -1.40 -22.49
CA ALA A 211 -0.95 -1.49 -21.52
C ALA A 211 -2.29 -1.82 -22.18
N ALA A 212 -3.24 -2.26 -21.36
CA ALA A 212 -4.65 -2.43 -21.75
C ALA A 212 -5.26 -1.11 -22.22
N PRO A 213 -6.38 -1.09 -22.97
CA PRO A 213 -7.16 0.12 -23.20
C PRO A 213 -7.57 0.83 -21.90
N LEU A 214 -7.73 2.16 -21.92
CA LEU A 214 -8.08 2.94 -20.72
C LEU A 214 -9.40 2.50 -20.06
N ASP A 215 -10.36 2.06 -20.87
CA ASP A 215 -11.68 1.59 -20.45
C ASP A 215 -11.72 0.07 -20.13
N HIS A 216 -10.58 -0.62 -20.18
CA HIS A 216 -10.48 -2.03 -19.83
C HIS A 216 -11.05 -2.27 -18.40
N PRO A 217 -11.84 -3.34 -18.16
CA PRO A 217 -12.49 -3.56 -16.87
C PRO A 217 -11.54 -3.54 -15.67
N SER A 218 -10.33 -4.08 -15.80
CA SER A 218 -9.31 -4.07 -14.73
C SER A 218 -8.81 -2.66 -14.38
N SER A 219 -8.89 -1.70 -15.32
CA SER A 219 -8.56 -0.28 -15.07
C SER A 219 -9.55 0.42 -14.14
N ARG A 220 -10.71 -0.21 -13.86
CA ARG A 220 -11.66 0.28 -12.85
C ARG A 220 -11.18 0.05 -11.43
N GLN A 221 -10.25 -0.87 -11.22
CA GLN A 221 -9.71 -1.13 -9.89
C GLN A 221 -8.92 0.08 -9.40
N ILE A 222 -9.03 0.39 -8.11
CA ILE A 222 -8.36 1.55 -7.52
C ILE A 222 -7.36 1.14 -6.44
N LYS A 223 -6.38 2.01 -6.24
CA LYS A 223 -5.62 2.13 -4.99
C LYS A 223 -5.97 3.46 -4.33
N THR A 224 -5.60 3.60 -3.07
CA THR A 224 -6.10 4.70 -2.23
C THR A 224 -5.01 5.44 -1.50
N ILE A 225 -5.12 6.76 -1.52
CA ILE A 225 -4.43 7.67 -0.58
C ILE A 225 -5.50 8.26 0.33
N ALA A 226 -5.31 8.21 1.65
CA ALA A 226 -6.32 8.68 2.60
C ALA A 226 -5.71 9.42 3.80
N VAL A 227 -6.47 10.35 4.37
CA VAL A 227 -6.15 10.97 5.65
C VAL A 227 -6.16 9.87 6.70
N ALA A 228 -5.00 9.58 7.25
CA ALA A 228 -4.81 8.35 8.01
C ALA A 228 -5.61 8.34 9.32
N ALA A 229 -5.94 9.52 9.88
CA ALA A 229 -6.77 9.65 11.08
C ALA A 229 -8.26 9.34 10.82
N ASP A 230 -8.71 9.45 9.57
CA ASP A 230 -10.11 9.29 9.19
C ASP A 230 -10.45 7.84 8.81
N ILE A 231 -9.45 6.96 8.73
CA ILE A 231 -9.62 5.55 8.35
C ILE A 231 -10.17 4.74 9.54
N CYS A 232 -11.28 4.04 9.30
CA CYS A 232 -11.83 3.05 10.25
C CYS A 232 -11.63 1.60 9.77
N LYS A 233 -11.40 1.37 8.48
CA LYS A 233 -11.14 0.04 7.93
C LYS A 233 -10.25 0.16 6.69
N VAL A 234 -9.38 -0.83 6.49
CA VAL A 234 -8.54 -0.94 5.29
C VAL A 234 -8.73 -2.29 4.61
N THR A 235 -8.67 -2.30 3.28
CA THR A 235 -8.57 -3.50 2.44
C THR A 235 -7.36 -3.34 1.49
N ALA A 236 -7.10 -4.33 0.63
CA ALA A 236 -6.00 -4.25 -0.33
C ALA A 236 -6.09 -3.07 -1.34
N HIS A 237 -7.29 -2.51 -1.54
CA HIS A 237 -7.56 -1.54 -2.61
C HIS A 237 -8.15 -0.22 -2.10
N ARG A 238 -8.90 -0.26 -0.98
CA ARG A 238 -9.61 0.91 -0.47
C ARG A 238 -9.61 0.99 1.04
N VAL A 239 -10.00 2.16 1.53
CA VAL A 239 -10.33 2.36 2.94
C VAL A 239 -11.83 2.56 3.11
N ARG A 240 -12.33 2.37 4.33
CA ARG A 240 -13.56 3.02 4.78
C ARG A 240 -13.18 4.19 5.68
N LEU A 241 -13.88 5.30 5.47
CA LEU A 241 -13.74 6.49 6.30
C LEU A 241 -14.73 6.45 7.45
N MET A 242 -14.36 7.02 8.59
CA MET A 242 -15.29 7.33 9.66
C MET A 242 -16.37 8.30 9.15
N ARG A 243 -17.60 8.16 9.61
CA ARG A 243 -18.72 9.00 9.17
C ARG A 243 -18.44 10.46 9.50
N GLY A 244 -18.72 11.32 8.53
CA GLY A 244 -18.59 12.77 8.70
C GLY A 244 -17.16 13.30 8.77
N ARG A 245 -16.13 12.46 8.59
CA ARG A 245 -14.73 12.91 8.58
C ARG A 245 -14.25 13.50 7.25
N GLY A 246 -15.04 13.38 6.19
CA GLY A 246 -14.74 13.95 4.87
C GLY A 246 -15.31 13.07 3.77
N ARG A 247 -14.85 13.28 2.53
CA ARG A 247 -15.30 12.53 1.36
C ARG A 247 -14.19 11.78 0.65
N TYR A 248 -14.62 10.75 -0.08
CA TYR A 248 -13.82 10.10 -1.11
C TYR A 248 -13.98 10.87 -2.43
N VAL A 249 -12.87 11.09 -3.12
CA VAL A 249 -12.84 11.69 -4.46
C VAL A 249 -12.05 10.82 -5.43
N ASP A 250 -12.25 11.03 -6.73
CA ASP A 250 -11.37 10.52 -7.77
C ASP A 250 -10.15 11.42 -7.95
N ALA A 251 -9.24 11.05 -8.86
CA ALA A 251 -8.03 11.82 -9.13
C ALA A 251 -8.29 13.26 -9.65
N ALA A 252 -9.50 13.58 -10.10
CA ALA A 252 -9.89 14.92 -10.53
C ALA A 252 -10.58 15.73 -9.41
N GLY A 253 -10.73 15.17 -8.21
CA GLY A 253 -11.43 15.80 -7.09
C GLY A 253 -12.95 15.68 -7.15
N ALA A 254 -13.51 14.90 -8.08
CA ALA A 254 -14.95 14.66 -8.12
C ALA A 254 -15.35 13.59 -7.10
N PRO A 255 -16.56 13.65 -6.50
CA PRO A 255 -17.02 12.65 -5.55
C PRO A 255 -16.94 11.22 -6.11
N LEU A 256 -16.45 10.29 -5.29
CA LEU A 256 -16.27 8.89 -5.66
C LEU A 256 -16.93 7.97 -4.63
N ASP A 257 -17.70 6.98 -5.11
CA ASP A 257 -18.00 5.80 -4.29
C ASP A 257 -16.93 4.73 -4.58
N PRO A 258 -16.09 4.35 -3.59
CA PRO A 258 -15.04 3.36 -3.81
C PRO A 258 -15.59 1.93 -3.96
N GLY A 259 -16.89 1.70 -3.72
CA GLY A 259 -17.58 0.42 -3.91
C GLY A 259 -16.85 -0.76 -3.24
N ARG A 260 -16.45 -1.75 -4.03
CA ARG A 260 -15.60 -2.88 -3.60
C ARG A 260 -14.12 -2.72 -3.97
N GLY A 261 -13.66 -1.50 -4.21
CA GLY A 261 -12.32 -1.19 -4.75
C GLY A 261 -12.36 -1.02 -6.27
N PHE A 262 -13.53 -0.73 -6.84
CA PHE A 262 -13.75 -0.56 -8.27
C PHE A 262 -14.57 0.71 -8.50
N ALA A 263 -14.07 1.59 -9.35
CA ALA A 263 -14.64 2.88 -9.70
C ALA A 263 -14.56 3.10 -11.23
N PRO A 264 -15.34 4.02 -11.82
CA PRO A 264 -15.14 4.42 -13.21
C PRO A 264 -13.68 4.86 -13.46
N ALA A 265 -13.10 4.40 -14.57
CA ALA A 265 -11.69 4.64 -14.87
C ALA A 265 -11.45 6.11 -15.26
N ARG A 266 -10.55 6.80 -14.52
CA ARG A 266 -10.13 8.17 -14.81
C ARG A 266 -8.63 8.35 -14.60
N HIS A 267 -7.89 8.50 -15.68
CA HIS A 267 -6.41 8.55 -15.65
C HIS A 267 -5.82 9.94 -15.95
N GLY A 268 -6.65 10.99 -16.07
CA GLY A 268 -6.23 12.29 -16.59
C GLY A 268 -5.30 13.11 -15.68
N HIS A 269 -5.42 12.94 -14.36
CA HIS A 269 -4.65 13.71 -13.36
C HIS A 269 -3.55 12.87 -12.72
N ALA A 270 -3.89 11.64 -12.35
CA ALA A 270 -2.98 10.65 -11.81
C ALA A 270 -3.50 9.24 -12.11
N GLN A 271 -2.61 8.27 -12.09
CA GLN A 271 -2.93 6.84 -12.16
C GLN A 271 -1.95 6.03 -11.32
N VAL A 272 -2.26 4.75 -11.11
CA VAL A 272 -1.31 3.77 -10.59
C VAL A 272 -0.95 2.81 -11.73
N ASN A 273 0.29 2.87 -12.20
CA ASN A 273 0.78 1.91 -13.18
C ASN A 273 0.94 0.55 -12.49
N HIS A 274 0.27 -0.48 -12.99
CA HIS A 274 0.30 -1.83 -12.41
C HIS A 274 1.02 -2.81 -13.34
N TYR A 275 2.21 -3.24 -12.93
CA TYR A 275 3.09 -4.16 -13.66
C TYR A 275 2.97 -5.59 -13.11
N VAL A 276 1.75 -6.11 -13.15
CA VAL A 276 1.38 -7.35 -12.45
C VAL A 276 2.09 -8.58 -12.99
N LEU A 277 2.37 -8.61 -14.30
CA LEU A 277 3.02 -9.75 -14.96
C LEU A 277 4.53 -9.57 -15.07
N LYS A 278 4.98 -8.41 -15.58
CA LYS A 278 6.33 -8.24 -16.13
C LYS A 278 6.60 -9.27 -17.24
N SER A 279 7.81 -9.80 -17.42
CA SER A 279 8.04 -10.84 -18.42
C SER A 279 7.37 -12.17 -18.03
N ARG A 280 7.25 -13.11 -18.98
CA ARG A 280 6.72 -14.44 -18.70
C ARG A 280 7.52 -15.16 -17.59
N ALA A 281 8.85 -15.14 -17.66
CA ALA A 281 9.71 -15.74 -16.65
C ALA A 281 9.57 -15.09 -15.25
N GLU A 282 9.39 -13.77 -15.22
CA GLU A 282 9.17 -13.03 -13.97
C GLU A 282 7.79 -13.34 -13.36
N PHE A 283 6.75 -13.47 -14.19
CA PHE A 283 5.42 -13.90 -13.74
C PHE A 283 5.44 -15.33 -13.18
N GLU A 284 6.12 -16.26 -13.83
CA GLU A 284 6.24 -17.64 -13.37
C GLU A 284 6.92 -17.71 -11.99
N SER A 285 7.96 -16.92 -11.79
CA SER A 285 8.60 -16.75 -10.48
C SER A 285 7.61 -16.19 -9.45
N LYS A 286 6.84 -15.15 -9.81
CA LYS A 286 5.82 -14.54 -8.94
C LYS A 286 4.69 -15.51 -8.58
N ARG A 287 4.27 -16.37 -9.52
CA ARG A 287 3.26 -17.40 -9.29
C ARG A 287 3.72 -18.39 -8.23
N ALA A 288 4.96 -18.86 -8.30
CA ALA A 288 5.54 -19.80 -7.35
C ALA A 288 5.55 -19.28 -5.90
N ARG A 289 5.60 -17.96 -5.69
CA ARG A 289 5.64 -17.33 -4.35
C ARG A 289 4.31 -17.32 -3.60
N GLY A 290 3.17 -17.39 -4.30
CA GLY A 290 1.83 -17.25 -3.73
C GLY A 290 1.40 -15.81 -3.40
N SER A 291 0.22 -15.63 -2.79
CA SER A 291 -0.38 -14.33 -2.45
C SER A 291 -0.24 -13.97 -0.96
N ALA A 292 0.23 -12.76 -0.65
CA ALA A 292 0.31 -12.21 0.71
C ALA A 292 -1.04 -11.73 1.28
N LEU A 293 -2.04 -11.52 0.40
CA LEU A 293 -3.41 -11.23 0.81
C LEU A 293 -4.07 -12.44 1.49
N ARG A 294 -3.64 -13.65 1.10
CA ARG A 294 -4.19 -14.93 1.55
C ARG A 294 -3.42 -15.45 2.78
N ALA A 295 -4.17 -15.86 3.80
CA ALA A 295 -3.62 -16.38 5.04
C ALA A 295 -2.77 -17.66 4.82
N VAL A 296 -1.88 -17.97 5.76
CA VAL A 296 -1.18 -19.27 5.77
C VAL A 296 -2.22 -20.39 5.87
N GLY A 297 -2.08 -21.43 5.05
CA GLY A 297 -3.02 -22.56 4.96
C GLY A 297 -4.22 -22.36 4.03
N ASP A 298 -4.46 -21.18 3.46
CA ASP A 298 -5.53 -20.97 2.48
C ASP A 298 -5.25 -21.78 1.20
N PRO A 299 -6.12 -22.73 0.79
CA PRO A 299 -5.91 -23.57 -0.39
C PRO A 299 -5.82 -22.75 -1.69
N MET A 300 -6.33 -21.52 -1.70
CA MET A 300 -6.26 -20.62 -2.84
C MET A 300 -4.98 -19.77 -2.90
N LYS A 301 -4.10 -19.85 -1.90
CA LYS A 301 -2.88 -19.00 -1.82
C LYS A 301 -1.99 -19.10 -3.05
N PHE A 302 -1.98 -20.25 -3.72
CA PHE A 302 -1.17 -20.54 -4.92
C PHE A 302 -1.99 -20.71 -6.21
N THR A 303 -3.32 -20.71 -6.14
CA THR A 303 -4.16 -21.10 -7.30
C THR A 303 -4.73 -19.92 -8.07
N HIS A 304 -4.70 -18.69 -7.52
CA HIS A 304 -5.26 -17.50 -8.18
C HIS A 304 -4.52 -16.99 -9.42
N ARG A 305 -3.38 -17.58 -9.76
CA ARG A 305 -2.51 -17.16 -10.86
C ARG A 305 -2.21 -18.33 -11.79
N ASP A 306 -3.22 -19.09 -12.20
CA ASP A 306 -3.01 -20.19 -13.14
C ASP A 306 -2.59 -19.69 -14.55
N GLY A 307 -2.48 -20.58 -15.54
CA GLY A 307 -2.07 -20.19 -16.90
C GLY A 307 -2.99 -19.15 -17.55
N SER A 308 -4.31 -19.22 -17.28
CA SER A 308 -5.29 -18.27 -17.83
C SER A 308 -5.12 -16.86 -17.25
N TYR A 309 -4.59 -16.75 -16.03
CA TYR A 309 -4.30 -15.46 -15.42
C TYR A 309 -3.31 -14.64 -16.25
N PHE A 310 -2.26 -15.26 -16.80
CA PHE A 310 -1.30 -14.53 -17.63
C PHE A 310 -2.00 -13.97 -18.87
N ASP A 311 -2.72 -14.82 -19.59
CA ASP A 311 -3.38 -14.45 -20.84
C ASP A 311 -4.46 -13.37 -20.63
N ASP A 312 -5.19 -13.43 -19.51
CA ASP A 312 -6.21 -12.44 -19.15
C ASP A 312 -5.63 -11.06 -18.80
N HIS A 313 -4.39 -11.02 -18.27
CA HIS A 313 -3.75 -9.81 -17.77
C HIS A 313 -2.63 -9.29 -18.70
N ASP A 314 -2.22 -10.05 -19.73
CA ASP A 314 -1.17 -9.65 -20.68
C ASP A 314 -1.69 -8.69 -21.73
N ARG A 315 -1.95 -7.47 -21.27
CA ARG A 315 -2.59 -6.42 -22.06
C ARG A 315 -1.55 -5.45 -22.61
N ASN A 316 -1.41 -5.43 -23.94
CA ASN A 316 -0.35 -4.73 -24.66
C ASN A 316 -0.87 -3.84 -25.81
N GLU A 317 -2.17 -3.58 -25.83
CA GLU A 317 -2.90 -2.96 -26.94
C GLU A 317 -2.50 -1.49 -27.17
N GLU A 318 -2.23 -0.74 -26.10
CA GLU A 318 -1.89 0.68 -26.14
C GLU A 318 -0.48 0.96 -25.61
N ALA A 319 0.15 2.03 -26.10
CA ALA A 319 1.35 2.57 -25.47
C ALA A 319 0.98 3.50 -24.31
N ASP A 320 1.71 3.43 -23.20
CA ASP A 320 1.70 4.45 -22.16
C ASP A 320 3.15 4.65 -21.68
N GLU A 321 3.72 5.78 -22.08
CA GLU A 321 5.09 6.19 -21.78
C GLU A 321 5.12 7.38 -20.80
N THR A 322 3.97 7.74 -20.22
CA THR A 322 3.85 8.97 -19.41
C THR A 322 4.75 8.97 -18.19
N ILE A 323 5.04 7.80 -17.64
CA ILE A 323 5.94 7.62 -16.49
C ILE A 323 7.42 7.90 -16.86
N LEU A 324 7.80 7.75 -18.13
CA LEU A 324 9.19 7.88 -18.59
C LEU A 324 9.72 9.31 -18.48
N ALA A 325 8.85 10.31 -18.34
CA ALA A 325 9.27 11.69 -18.09
C ALA A 325 10.13 11.84 -16.82
N GLY A 326 9.98 10.94 -15.84
CA GLY A 326 10.78 10.91 -14.61
C GLY A 326 12.08 10.10 -14.71
N ASN A 327 12.32 9.41 -15.83
CA ASN A 327 13.27 8.29 -15.88
C ASN A 327 14.73 8.70 -15.63
N ALA A 328 15.17 9.84 -16.17
CA ALA A 328 16.52 10.36 -15.90
C ALA A 328 16.75 10.64 -14.41
N ARG A 329 15.73 11.17 -13.71
CA ARG A 329 15.78 11.38 -12.25
C ARG A 329 15.76 10.05 -11.50
N LEU A 330 14.99 9.08 -11.98
CA LEU A 330 14.90 7.74 -11.39
C LEU A 330 16.25 7.04 -11.38
N HIS A 331 16.97 7.02 -12.51
CA HIS A 331 18.34 6.49 -12.55
C HIS A 331 19.28 7.19 -11.57
N GLY A 332 19.18 8.51 -11.46
CA GLY A 332 19.95 9.30 -10.50
C GLY A 332 19.68 8.92 -9.05
N GLU A 333 18.40 8.77 -8.67
CA GLU A 333 17.97 8.37 -7.33
C GLU A 333 18.40 6.92 -7.02
N ILE A 334 18.24 5.98 -7.96
CA ILE A 334 18.71 4.59 -7.80
C ILE A 334 20.23 4.56 -7.60
N ALA A 335 21.00 5.31 -8.38
CA ALA A 335 22.44 5.39 -8.22
C ALA A 335 22.84 6.01 -6.87
N MET A 336 22.07 6.98 -6.37
CA MET A 336 22.26 7.57 -5.04
C MET A 336 22.00 6.55 -3.93
N LEU A 337 20.90 5.79 -4.00
CA LEU A 337 20.61 4.71 -3.06
C LEU A 337 21.67 3.61 -3.11
N GLY A 338 22.15 3.24 -4.31
CA GLY A 338 23.25 2.29 -4.48
C GLY A 338 24.51 2.72 -3.73
N ARG A 339 24.93 3.97 -3.89
CA ARG A 339 26.08 4.53 -3.15
C ARG A 339 25.88 4.51 -1.64
N LEU A 340 24.65 4.78 -1.16
CA LEU A 340 24.35 4.71 0.26
C LEU A 340 24.46 3.28 0.81
N LEU A 341 24.05 2.28 0.05
CA LEU A 341 24.14 0.87 0.44
C LEU A 341 25.59 0.41 0.58
N ASP A 342 26.49 0.91 -0.28
CA ASP A 342 27.92 0.60 -0.29
C ASP A 342 28.71 1.27 0.85
N MET A 343 28.11 2.23 1.55
CA MET A 343 28.75 2.86 2.71
C MET A 343 29.00 1.81 3.80
N PRO A 344 30.16 1.82 4.48
CA PRO A 344 30.39 0.92 5.62
C PRO A 344 29.37 1.19 6.73
N GLU A 345 29.06 0.17 7.52
CA GLU A 345 28.32 0.40 8.76
C GLU A 345 29.19 1.28 9.66
N THR A 346 28.73 2.49 9.97
CA THR A 346 29.40 3.30 10.98
C THR A 346 29.29 2.54 12.30
N ILE A 347 30.40 1.97 12.76
CA ILE A 347 30.53 1.42 14.11
C ILE A 347 30.40 2.60 15.07
N GLY A 348 29.17 2.91 15.49
CA GLY A 348 28.90 3.87 16.55
C GLY A 348 29.18 3.20 17.88
N GLY A 349 30.17 3.71 18.61
CA GLY A 349 30.61 3.23 19.92
C GLY A 349 29.82 3.77 21.10
#